data_AF-E9SCI7-F1
#
_entry.id   AF-E9SCI7-F1
#
_cell.length_a   1.000
_cell.length_b   1.000
_cell.length_c   1.000
_cell.angle_alpha   90.00
_cell.angle_beta   90.00
_cell.angle_gamma   90.00
#
_symmetry.space_group_name_H-M   'P 1'
#
loop_
_entity.id
_entity.type
_entity.pdbx_description
1 polymer ?
#
loop_
_entity_poly.entity_id
_entity_poly.type
_entity_poly.pdbx_seq_one_letter_code
_entity_poly.pdbx_strand_id
1 'polypeptide(L)'
;MTPEEKKLTLRRIVIFTVLCFIPNYILEIAFSDHNGGLTSAAAGQTIMLYPAVANILTRIITKEGKGEYYLKAHLKAHKGTYIAAAVLPLVMGLVNMLVIHFLFDAGTDMAELFDKNTNGKGLSFALALLCLTYLQDIPLLILGFGEEFGWRAYLTPKLEKFMPRLPACCITGIIWGLWHAPLIWYGYDFGRSYAGFPYVGVIAMCVVCMPLSSAMLHKEVSLNQDK
;
A
#
# COMPACT_ATOMS: atom_id res chain seq x y z
N MET A 1 -26.15 1.84 15.54
CA MET A 1 -25.19 1.88 16.66
C MET A 1 -25.72 2.80 17.75
N THR A 2 -25.62 2.36 19.00
CA THR A 2 -25.90 3.18 20.20
C THR A 2 -24.83 4.27 20.39
N PRO A 3 -25.09 5.31 21.21
CA PRO A 3 -24.09 6.32 21.54
C PRO A 3 -22.80 5.73 22.16
N GLU A 4 -22.93 4.74 23.03
CA GLU A 4 -21.78 4.06 23.65
C GLU A 4 -20.95 3.26 22.62
N GLU A 5 -21.61 2.57 21.69
CA GLU A 5 -20.93 1.87 20.58
C GLU A 5 -20.17 2.84 19.66
N LYS A 6 -20.75 4.02 19.38
CA LYS A 6 -20.10 5.08 18.61
C LYS A 6 -18.84 5.56 19.32
N LYS A 7 -18.93 5.87 20.62
CA LYS A 7 -17.80 6.33 21.43
C LYS A 7 -16.68 5.29 21.50
N LEU A 8 -17.04 4.02 21.70
CA LEU A 8 -16.07 2.92 21.72
C LEU A 8 -15.40 2.72 20.35
N THR A 9 -16.16 2.80 19.26
CA THR A 9 -15.62 2.65 17.90
C THR A 9 -14.67 3.79 17.56
N LEU A 10 -15.02 5.04 17.90
CA LEU A 10 -14.15 6.20 17.72
C LEU A 10 -12.86 6.05 18.52
N ARG A 11 -12.96 5.62 19.78
CA ARG A 11 -11.79 5.33 20.63
C ARG A 11 -10.87 4.29 19.98
N ARG A 12 -11.42 3.24 19.39
CA ARG A 12 -10.64 2.22 18.66
C ARG A 12 -9.92 2.81 17.45
N ILE A 13 -10.59 3.63 16.64
CA ILE A 13 -9.97 4.32 15.50
C ILE A 13 -8.79 5.16 15.98
N VAL A 14 -8.98 5.99 17.01
CA VAL A 14 -7.92 6.86 17.55
C VAL A 14 -6.74 6.03 18.07
N ILE A 15 -6.98 5.00 18.88
CA ILE A 15 -5.91 4.15 19.42
C ILE A 15 -5.14 3.47 18.28
N PHE A 16 -5.84 2.93 17.29
CA PHE A 16 -5.22 2.33 16.12
C PHE A 16 -4.35 3.32 15.36
N THR A 17 -4.86 4.50 15.04
CA THR A 17 -4.10 5.53 14.32
C THR A 17 -2.87 5.94 15.10
N VAL A 18 -2.97 6.15 16.42
CA VAL A 18 -1.82 6.50 17.27
C VAL A 18 -0.77 5.40 17.30
N LEU A 19 -1.19 4.14 17.51
CA LEU A 19 -0.27 3.00 17.53
C LEU A 19 0.34 2.69 16.16
N CYS A 20 -0.37 3.06 15.09
CA CYS A 20 0.11 2.90 13.73
C CYS A 20 1.08 4.00 13.33
N PHE A 21 0.88 5.25 13.77
CA PHE A 21 1.67 6.40 13.31
C PHE A 21 2.90 6.66 14.17
N ILE A 22 2.78 6.69 15.50
CA ILE A 22 3.88 7.14 16.35
C ILE A 22 5.11 6.25 16.19
N PRO A 23 5.01 4.91 16.38
CA PRO A 23 6.18 4.07 16.25
C PRO A 23 6.66 4.00 14.79
N ASN A 24 5.74 4.06 13.83
CA ASN A 24 6.08 4.07 12.42
C ASN A 24 6.95 5.28 12.05
N TYR A 25 6.55 6.48 12.46
CA TYR A 25 7.31 7.69 12.19
C TYR A 25 8.69 7.66 12.85
N ILE A 26 8.78 7.14 14.07
CA ILE A 26 10.07 6.94 14.75
C ILE A 26 10.96 6.01 13.94
N LEU A 27 10.42 4.87 13.47
CA LEU A 27 11.17 3.89 12.69
C LEU A 27 11.54 4.42 11.32
N GLU A 28 10.65 5.09 10.61
CA GLU A 28 10.94 5.70 9.31
C GLU A 28 12.06 6.73 9.40
N ILE A 29 12.05 7.58 10.43
CA ILE A 29 13.14 8.53 10.67
C ILE A 29 14.44 7.80 11.00
N ALA A 30 14.39 6.78 11.86
CA ALA A 30 15.58 6.01 12.27
C ALA A 30 16.15 5.15 11.13
N PHE A 31 15.31 4.71 10.21
CA PHE A 31 15.66 3.85 9.09
C PHE A 31 15.97 4.63 7.81
N SER A 32 15.74 5.94 7.79
CA SER A 32 16.18 6.80 6.69
C SER A 32 17.69 7.05 6.77
N ASP A 33 18.35 7.09 5.62
CA ASP A 33 19.72 7.61 5.51
C ASP A 33 19.77 9.15 5.41
N HIS A 34 18.62 9.80 5.53
CA HIS A 34 18.40 11.24 5.36
C HIS A 34 18.84 11.82 4.01
N ASN A 35 19.06 10.97 3.01
CA ASN A 35 19.48 11.30 1.64
C ASN A 35 18.59 10.69 0.56
N GLY A 36 17.39 10.24 0.94
CA GLY A 36 16.41 9.66 0.01
C GLY A 36 16.52 8.14 -0.12
N GLY A 37 17.29 7.49 0.76
CA GLY A 37 17.38 6.04 0.87
C GLY A 37 16.98 5.53 2.26
N LEU A 38 17.06 4.21 2.39
CA LEU A 38 16.92 3.49 3.65
C LEU A 38 18.27 2.93 4.08
N THR A 39 18.47 2.80 5.39
CA THR A 39 19.67 2.18 5.98
C THR A 39 19.80 0.70 5.62
N SER A 40 18.69 0.02 5.35
CA SER A 40 18.67 -1.32 4.76
C SER A 40 17.31 -1.66 4.13
N ALA A 41 17.28 -2.64 3.23
CA ALA A 41 16.03 -3.16 2.67
C ALA A 41 15.12 -3.79 3.75
N ALA A 42 15.72 -4.48 4.74
CA ALA A 42 14.97 -5.09 5.85
C ALA A 42 14.26 -4.05 6.73
N ALA A 43 14.82 -2.85 6.83
CA ALA A 43 14.25 -1.75 7.59
C ALA A 43 12.90 -1.30 6.98
N GLY A 44 12.87 -1.08 5.66
CA GLY A 44 11.64 -0.73 4.92
C GLY A 44 10.57 -1.83 5.01
N GLN A 45 10.98 -3.09 4.90
CA GLN A 45 10.07 -4.22 5.02
C GLN A 45 9.39 -4.29 6.40
N THR A 46 10.11 -3.96 7.47
CA THR A 46 9.58 -4.03 8.84
C THR A 46 8.50 -2.97 9.09
N ILE A 47 8.66 -1.79 8.48
CA ILE A 47 7.71 -0.67 8.58
C ILE A 47 6.32 -1.11 8.07
N MET A 48 6.25 -1.84 6.95
CA MET A 48 4.99 -2.32 6.34
C MET A 48 4.14 -3.23 7.27
N LEU A 49 4.73 -3.84 8.31
CA LEU A 49 4.00 -4.69 9.25
C LEU A 49 3.28 -3.89 10.34
N TYR A 50 3.57 -2.60 10.51
CA TYR A 50 3.05 -1.80 11.61
C TYR A 50 1.53 -1.60 11.63
N PRO A 51 0.83 -1.42 10.48
CA PRO A 51 -0.62 -1.39 10.48
C PRO A 51 -1.25 -2.68 11.05
N ALA A 52 -0.65 -3.84 10.79
CA ALA A 52 -1.08 -5.10 11.39
C ALA A 52 -0.81 -5.15 12.90
N VAL A 53 0.37 -4.69 13.35
CA VAL A 53 0.69 -4.60 14.78
C VAL A 53 -0.29 -3.67 15.50
N ALA A 54 -0.57 -2.50 14.95
CA ALA A 54 -1.52 -1.54 15.49
C ALA A 54 -2.95 -2.12 15.59
N ASN A 55 -3.39 -2.87 14.58
CA ASN A 55 -4.68 -3.58 14.61
C ASN A 55 -4.73 -4.57 15.80
N ILE A 56 -3.73 -5.45 15.91
CA ILE A 56 -3.66 -6.47 16.98
C ILE A 56 -3.64 -5.79 18.36
N LEU A 57 -2.76 -4.81 18.56
CA LEU A 57 -2.64 -4.12 19.85
C LEU A 57 -3.92 -3.37 20.22
N THR A 58 -4.57 -2.70 19.27
CA THR A 58 -5.84 -2.00 19.52
C THR A 58 -6.94 -2.97 19.96
N ARG A 59 -7.01 -4.16 19.35
CA ARG A 59 -7.98 -5.19 19.74
C ARG A 59 -7.72 -5.73 21.13
N ILE A 60 -6.45 -5.93 21.50
CA ILE A 60 -6.05 -6.34 22.84
C ILE A 60 -6.43 -5.27 23.87
N ILE A 61 -6.02 -4.01 23.64
CA ILE A 61 -6.26 -2.87 24.54
C ILE A 61 -7.76 -2.62 24.76
N THR A 62 -8.55 -2.69 23.68
CA THR A 62 -10.00 -2.41 23.74
C THR A 62 -10.86 -3.65 23.94
N LYS A 63 -10.23 -4.80 24.23
CA LYS A 63 -10.87 -6.09 24.45
C LYS A 63 -11.91 -6.43 23.36
N GLU A 64 -11.59 -6.11 22.10
CA GLU A 64 -12.48 -6.29 20.96
C GLU A 64 -12.64 -7.77 20.55
N GLY A 65 -11.69 -8.62 20.94
CA GLY A 65 -11.66 -10.02 20.53
C GLY A 65 -11.35 -10.18 19.03
N LYS A 66 -11.78 -11.31 18.45
CA LYS A 66 -11.46 -11.66 17.06
C LYS A 66 -12.17 -10.76 16.03
N GLY A 67 -13.29 -10.12 16.39
CA GLY A 67 -14.08 -9.24 15.51
C GLY A 67 -14.41 -9.83 14.12
N GLU A 68 -15.09 -9.06 13.29
CA GLU A 68 -15.29 -9.45 11.89
C GLU A 68 -14.12 -8.93 11.05
N TYR A 69 -13.52 -9.80 10.24
CA TYR A 69 -12.52 -9.43 9.24
C TYR A 69 -13.18 -9.36 7.88
N TYR A 70 -12.93 -8.28 7.13
CA TYR A 70 -13.29 -8.21 5.71
C TYR A 70 -12.38 -9.09 4.84
N LEU A 71 -11.14 -9.35 5.28
CA LEU A 71 -10.24 -10.27 4.59
C LEU A 71 -10.67 -11.74 4.82
N LYS A 72 -11.54 -12.25 3.95
CA LYS A 72 -11.80 -13.69 3.79
C LYS A 72 -11.33 -14.14 2.41
N ALA A 73 -10.43 -15.13 2.37
CA ALA A 73 -9.90 -15.66 1.12
C ALA A 73 -10.94 -16.50 0.39
N HIS A 74 -11.65 -15.89 -0.57
CA HIS A 74 -12.61 -16.57 -1.44
C HIS A 74 -11.99 -16.95 -2.80
N LEU A 75 -10.86 -17.69 -2.75
CA LEU A 75 -10.00 -18.00 -3.90
C LEU A 75 -10.74 -18.64 -5.09
N LYS A 76 -11.66 -19.57 -4.81
CA LYS A 76 -12.42 -20.28 -5.84
C LYS A 76 -13.50 -19.40 -6.50
N ALA A 77 -14.11 -18.50 -5.75
CA ALA A 77 -15.20 -17.64 -6.24
C ALA A 77 -14.70 -16.45 -7.06
N HIS A 78 -13.47 -15.98 -6.80
CA HIS A 78 -12.96 -14.73 -7.40
C HIS A 78 -11.60 -14.88 -8.09
N LYS A 79 -11.29 -16.09 -8.60
CA LYS A 79 -10.03 -16.39 -9.30
C LYS A 79 -9.61 -15.32 -10.33
N GLY A 80 -10.55 -14.78 -11.10
CA GLY A 80 -10.28 -13.74 -12.09
C GLY A 80 -9.82 -12.40 -11.49
N THR A 81 -10.34 -12.03 -10.32
CA THR A 81 -9.89 -10.84 -9.59
C THR A 81 -8.50 -11.03 -9.01
N TYR A 82 -8.18 -12.22 -8.48
CA TYR A 82 -6.82 -12.52 -7.99
C TYR A 82 -5.80 -12.55 -9.13
N ILE A 83 -6.15 -13.13 -10.29
CA ILE A 83 -5.30 -13.09 -11.49
C ILE A 83 -5.11 -11.66 -11.97
N ALA A 84 -6.19 -10.86 -12.05
CA ALA A 84 -6.10 -9.46 -12.42
C ALA A 84 -5.21 -8.66 -11.45
N ALA A 85 -5.33 -8.88 -10.15
CA ALA A 85 -4.49 -8.25 -9.14
C ALA A 85 -3.00 -8.63 -9.26
N ALA A 86 -2.70 -9.87 -9.66
CA ALA A 86 -1.33 -10.31 -9.91
C ALA A 86 -0.76 -9.76 -11.23
N VAL A 87 -1.59 -9.61 -12.26
CA VAL A 87 -1.16 -9.14 -13.60
C VAL A 87 -1.12 -7.62 -13.70
N LEU A 88 -1.96 -6.90 -12.95
CA LEU A 88 -2.11 -5.45 -13.04
C LEU A 88 -0.79 -4.69 -12.80
N PRO A 89 0.04 -5.00 -11.79
CA PRO A 89 1.33 -4.35 -11.62
C PRO A 89 2.25 -4.46 -12.84
N LEU A 90 2.22 -5.58 -13.58
CA LEU A 90 3.00 -5.72 -14.82
C LEU A 90 2.50 -4.82 -15.91
N VAL A 91 1.19 -4.81 -16.10
CA VAL A 91 0.56 -3.98 -17.12
C VAL A 91 0.87 -2.52 -16.81
N MET A 92 0.78 -2.11 -15.55
CA MET A 92 1.12 -0.76 -15.11
C MET A 92 2.62 -0.45 -15.30
N GLY A 93 3.53 -1.38 -15.00
CA GLY A 93 4.96 -1.21 -15.24
C GLY A 93 5.30 -1.06 -16.73
N LEU A 94 4.68 -1.87 -17.59
CA LEU A 94 4.81 -1.79 -19.04
C LEU A 94 4.23 -0.48 -19.58
N VAL A 95 3.05 -0.08 -19.11
CA VAL A 95 2.43 1.20 -19.48
C VAL A 95 3.31 2.36 -19.06
N ASN A 96 3.85 2.37 -17.84
CA ASN A 96 4.77 3.40 -17.36
C ASN A 96 6.03 3.49 -18.25
N MET A 97 6.63 2.36 -18.60
CA MET A 97 7.76 2.30 -19.54
C MET A 97 7.43 2.92 -20.90
N LEU A 98 6.28 2.56 -21.48
CA LEU A 98 5.83 3.10 -22.76
C LEU A 98 5.53 4.61 -22.67
N VAL A 99 4.88 5.03 -21.59
CA VAL A 99 4.57 6.45 -21.33
C VAL A 99 5.86 7.28 -21.24
N ILE A 100 6.88 6.79 -20.52
CA ILE A 100 8.18 7.48 -20.43
C ILE A 100 8.83 7.57 -21.82
N HIS A 101 8.85 6.46 -22.57
CA HIS A 101 9.43 6.41 -23.91
C HIS A 101 8.76 7.40 -24.88
N PHE A 102 7.43 7.46 -24.91
CA PHE A 102 6.70 8.30 -25.86
C PHE A 102 6.53 9.76 -25.43
N LEU A 103 6.48 10.07 -24.14
CA LEU A 103 6.22 11.44 -23.67
C LEU A 103 7.49 12.25 -23.36
N PHE A 104 8.56 11.59 -22.92
CA PHE A 104 9.75 12.30 -22.44
C PHE A 104 10.92 12.25 -23.43
N ASP A 105 10.71 11.71 -24.63
CA ASP A 105 11.73 11.54 -25.67
C ASP A 105 13.07 11.12 -25.04
N ALA A 106 13.01 10.12 -24.16
CA ALA A 106 14.05 9.90 -23.14
C ALA A 106 15.41 9.47 -23.74
N GLY A 107 15.57 9.43 -25.07
CA GLY A 107 16.78 9.02 -25.78
C GLY A 107 17.18 7.57 -25.53
N THR A 108 16.50 6.89 -24.61
CA THR A 108 16.69 5.49 -24.29
C THR A 108 16.06 4.64 -25.37
N ASP A 109 16.91 4.17 -26.28
CA ASP A 109 16.57 3.05 -27.15
C ASP A 109 16.22 1.86 -26.26
N MET A 110 14.96 1.42 -26.34
CA MET A 110 14.47 0.28 -25.57
C MET A 110 15.28 -0.98 -25.89
N ALA A 111 15.82 -1.08 -27.11
CA ALA A 111 16.75 -2.15 -27.49
C ALA A 111 18.07 -2.03 -26.73
N GLU A 112 18.62 -0.82 -26.55
CA GLU A 112 19.86 -0.60 -25.80
C GLU A 112 19.69 -0.82 -24.29
N LEU A 113 18.55 -0.40 -23.71
CA LEU A 113 18.18 -0.72 -22.32
C LEU A 113 18.03 -2.23 -22.11
N PHE A 114 17.39 -2.91 -23.07
CA PHE A 114 17.21 -4.35 -23.03
C PHE A 114 18.55 -5.08 -23.19
N ASP A 115 19.40 -4.64 -24.12
CA ASP A 115 20.71 -5.24 -24.37
C ASP A 115 21.66 -5.01 -23.18
N LYS A 116 21.65 -3.81 -22.59
CA LYS A 116 22.42 -3.45 -21.39
C LYS A 116 21.96 -4.23 -20.16
N ASN A 117 20.65 -4.31 -19.91
CA ASN A 117 20.13 -5.07 -18.76
C ASN A 117 20.22 -6.58 -18.98
N THR A 118 20.27 -7.05 -20.23
CA THR A 118 20.45 -8.47 -20.53
C THR A 118 21.90 -8.88 -20.80
N ASN A 119 22.84 -7.93 -20.86
CA ASN A 119 24.21 -8.13 -21.34
C ASN A 119 24.26 -8.89 -22.68
N GLY A 120 23.37 -8.59 -23.62
CA GLY A 120 23.27 -9.29 -24.91
C GLY A 120 22.79 -10.73 -24.85
N LYS A 121 22.28 -11.20 -23.70
CA LYS A 121 21.86 -12.61 -23.50
C LYS A 121 20.46 -12.95 -24.04
N GLY A 122 19.76 -11.97 -24.61
CA GLY A 122 18.48 -12.17 -25.30
C GLY A 122 17.28 -12.48 -24.39
N LEU A 123 16.17 -12.90 -25.02
CA LEU A 123 14.84 -13.03 -24.40
C LEU A 123 14.79 -13.99 -23.19
N SER A 124 15.55 -15.08 -23.21
CA SER A 124 15.57 -16.06 -22.11
C SER A 124 16.17 -15.48 -20.82
N PHE A 125 17.19 -14.62 -20.93
CA PHE A 125 17.76 -13.91 -19.79
C PHE A 125 16.83 -12.80 -19.29
N ALA A 126 16.13 -12.09 -20.18
CA ALA A 126 15.12 -11.11 -19.79
C ALA A 126 13.94 -11.76 -19.03
N LEU A 127 13.47 -12.92 -19.51
CA LEU A 127 12.45 -13.71 -18.80
C LEU A 127 12.95 -14.21 -17.45
N ALA A 128 14.21 -14.64 -17.37
CA ALA A 128 14.82 -15.01 -16.09
C ALA A 128 14.90 -13.80 -15.13
N LEU A 129 15.27 -12.61 -15.61
CA LEU A 129 15.28 -11.38 -14.81
C LEU A 129 13.89 -11.02 -14.30
N LEU A 130 12.87 -11.07 -15.17
CA LEU A 130 11.49 -10.83 -14.81
C LEU A 130 10.99 -11.81 -13.74
N CYS A 131 11.31 -13.10 -13.89
CA CYS A 131 11.01 -14.12 -12.90
C CYS A 131 11.74 -13.84 -11.57
N LEU A 132 13.00 -13.40 -11.61
CA LEU A 132 13.76 -13.06 -10.41
C LEU A 132 13.18 -11.84 -9.69
N THR A 133 12.76 -10.80 -10.42
CA THR A 133 12.04 -9.64 -9.84
C THR A 133 10.79 -10.11 -9.12
N TYR A 134 9.99 -10.98 -9.75
CA TYR A 134 8.79 -11.54 -9.13
C TYR A 134 9.05 -12.38 -7.88
N LEU A 135 10.12 -13.18 -7.89
CA LEU A 135 10.50 -13.99 -6.74
C LEU A 135 10.96 -13.11 -5.56
N GLN A 136 11.55 -11.94 -5.85
CA GLN A 136 11.90 -10.93 -4.84
C GLN A 136 10.67 -10.21 -4.26
N ASP A 137 9.55 -10.20 -4.99
CA ASP A 137 8.29 -9.60 -4.54
C ASP A 137 7.43 -10.55 -3.69
N ILE A 138 7.76 -11.85 -3.60
CA ILE A 138 7.03 -12.80 -2.73
C ILE A 138 7.06 -12.37 -1.26
N PRO A 139 8.20 -11.98 -0.67
CA PRO A 139 8.22 -11.34 0.65
C PRO A 139 7.30 -10.13 0.75
N LEU A 140 7.21 -9.30 -0.30
CA LEU A 140 6.32 -8.13 -0.33
C LEU A 140 4.83 -8.52 -0.26
N LEU A 141 4.44 -9.74 -0.63
CA LEU A 141 3.06 -10.21 -0.45
C LEU A 141 2.69 -10.35 1.04
N ILE A 142 3.63 -10.86 1.86
CA ILE A 142 3.42 -10.99 3.31
C ILE A 142 3.41 -9.61 3.97
N LEU A 143 4.29 -8.73 3.51
CA LEU A 143 4.42 -7.37 4.05
C LEU A 143 3.22 -6.51 3.66
N GLY A 144 2.78 -6.59 2.40
CA GLY A 144 1.56 -5.96 1.92
C GLY A 144 0.32 -6.50 2.62
N PHE A 145 0.28 -7.79 3.00
CA PHE A 145 -0.79 -8.29 3.87
C PHE A 145 -0.83 -7.56 5.21
N GLY A 146 0.32 -7.19 5.78
CA GLY A 146 0.39 -6.42 7.03
C GLY A 146 -0.33 -5.08 6.91
N GLU A 147 -0.08 -4.36 5.83
CA GLU A 147 -0.77 -3.10 5.50
C GLU A 147 -2.27 -3.32 5.30
N GLU A 148 -2.65 -4.27 4.44
CA GLU A 148 -4.07 -4.57 4.17
C GLU A 148 -4.82 -5.01 5.43
N PHE A 149 -4.16 -5.75 6.32
CA PHE A 149 -4.73 -6.20 7.58
C PHE A 149 -5.01 -5.04 8.54
N GLY A 150 -4.22 -3.96 8.50
CA GLY A 150 -4.50 -2.73 9.23
C GLY A 150 -5.56 -1.87 8.53
N TRP A 151 -5.34 -1.52 7.27
CA TRP A 151 -6.16 -0.55 6.56
C TRP A 151 -7.55 -1.10 6.23
N ARG A 152 -7.63 -2.25 5.54
CA ARG A 152 -8.88 -2.80 5.00
C ARG A 152 -9.60 -3.71 5.99
N ALA A 153 -8.88 -4.51 6.77
CA ALA A 153 -9.52 -5.37 7.78
C ALA A 153 -9.85 -4.67 9.11
N TYR A 154 -9.26 -3.50 9.41
CA TYR A 154 -9.51 -2.81 10.67
C TYR A 154 -10.07 -1.40 10.53
N LEU A 155 -9.35 -0.50 9.86
CA LEU A 155 -9.69 0.93 9.84
C LEU A 155 -10.96 1.21 9.02
N THR A 156 -11.00 0.82 7.75
CA THR A 156 -12.12 1.14 6.86
C THR A 156 -13.48 0.62 7.36
N PRO A 157 -13.57 -0.64 7.84
CA PRO A 157 -14.80 -1.17 8.46
C PRO A 157 -15.34 -0.34 9.61
N LYS A 158 -14.46 0.28 10.40
CA LYS A 158 -14.88 1.13 11.52
C LYS A 158 -15.31 2.51 11.05
N LEU A 159 -14.66 3.06 10.02
CA LEU A 159 -15.09 4.30 9.38
C LEU A 159 -16.45 4.15 8.71
N GLU A 160 -16.74 3.02 8.06
CA GLU A 160 -18.04 2.69 7.46
C GLU A 160 -19.20 2.70 8.46
N LYS A 161 -18.93 2.52 9.75
CA LYS A 161 -19.96 2.65 10.77
C LYS A 161 -20.45 4.09 10.95
N PHE A 162 -19.68 5.07 10.50
CA PHE A 162 -19.98 6.50 10.64
C PHE A 162 -20.33 7.18 9.31
N MET A 163 -19.94 6.61 8.18
CA MET A 163 -20.12 7.22 6.86
C MET A 163 -20.25 6.18 5.75
N PRO A 164 -20.77 6.54 4.56
CA PRO A 164 -20.81 5.63 3.43
C PRO A 164 -19.43 5.11 3.03
N ARG A 165 -19.41 3.96 2.35
CA ARG A 165 -18.19 3.22 1.97
C ARG A 165 -17.15 4.07 1.24
N LEU A 166 -17.58 4.83 0.22
CA LEU A 166 -16.65 5.61 -0.60
C LEU A 166 -15.89 6.68 0.23
N PRO A 167 -16.57 7.55 1.00
CA PRO A 167 -15.90 8.42 1.96
C PRO A 167 -14.99 7.69 2.94
N ALA A 168 -15.43 6.54 3.49
CA ALA A 168 -14.60 5.75 4.42
C ALA A 168 -13.30 5.27 3.74
N CYS A 169 -13.37 4.77 2.51
CA CYS A 169 -12.21 4.37 1.73
C CYS A 169 -11.29 5.55 1.40
N CYS A 170 -11.85 6.69 1.02
CA CYS A 170 -11.06 7.90 0.76
C CYS A 170 -10.29 8.34 2.02
N ILE A 171 -10.94 8.35 3.18
CA ILE A 171 -10.29 8.69 4.46
C ILE A 171 -9.21 7.67 4.81
N THR A 172 -9.47 6.37 4.64
CA THR A 172 -8.43 5.34 4.81
C THR A 172 -7.25 5.60 3.87
N GLY A 173 -7.50 5.93 2.60
CA GLY A 173 -6.45 6.25 1.63
C GLY A 173 -5.64 7.48 2.00
N ILE A 174 -6.28 8.54 2.53
CA ILE A 174 -5.56 9.72 3.05
C ILE A 174 -4.70 9.34 4.26
N ILE A 175 -5.25 8.60 5.21
CA ILE A 175 -4.49 8.13 6.38
C ILE A 175 -3.31 7.27 5.94
N TRP A 176 -3.50 6.39 4.97
CA TRP A 176 -2.44 5.58 4.41
C TRP A 176 -1.37 6.42 3.70
N GLY A 177 -1.75 7.43 2.90
CA GLY A 177 -0.78 8.32 2.27
C GLY A 177 0.02 9.14 3.28
N LEU A 178 -0.61 9.61 4.36
CA LEU A 178 0.07 10.31 5.46
C LEU A 178 1.01 9.40 6.25
N TRP A 179 0.78 8.09 6.27
CA TRP A 179 1.65 7.15 6.95
C TRP A 179 3.07 7.16 6.35
N HIS A 180 3.21 7.40 5.04
CA HIS A 180 4.51 7.51 4.33
C HIS A 180 5.25 8.85 4.51
N ALA A 181 4.64 9.84 5.18
CA ALA A 181 5.12 11.22 5.14
C ALA A 181 6.58 11.40 5.60
N PRO A 182 7.09 10.75 6.68
CA PRO A 182 8.49 10.89 7.08
C PRO A 182 9.50 10.43 6.02
N LEU A 183 9.30 9.27 5.38
CA LEU A 183 10.18 8.83 4.30
C LEU A 183 10.11 9.73 3.07
N ILE A 184 8.92 10.22 2.70
CA ILE A 184 8.74 11.22 1.65
C ILE A 184 9.50 12.51 1.98
N TRP A 185 9.51 12.90 3.26
CA TRP A 185 10.23 14.09 3.74
C TRP A 185 11.73 14.01 3.50
N TYR A 186 12.30 12.80 3.52
CA TYR A 186 13.71 12.58 3.17
C TYR A 186 13.93 12.30 1.69
N GLY A 187 12.86 12.18 0.89
CA GLY A 187 12.91 12.01 -0.56
C GLY A 187 12.93 10.55 -1.02
N TYR A 188 12.48 9.61 -0.19
CA TYR A 188 12.53 8.18 -0.52
C TYR A 188 11.64 7.80 -1.72
N ASP A 189 10.36 8.16 -1.71
CA ASP A 189 9.41 7.72 -2.75
C ASP A 189 9.46 8.57 -4.03
N PHE A 190 9.65 9.89 -3.88
CA PHE A 190 9.52 10.86 -4.99
C PHE A 190 10.83 11.59 -5.32
N GLY A 191 11.93 11.28 -4.64
CA GLY A 191 13.15 12.08 -4.71
C GLY A 191 12.95 13.48 -4.12
N ARG A 192 13.86 14.41 -4.48
CA ARG A 192 13.83 15.81 -4.03
C ARG A 192 13.68 16.81 -5.17
N SER A 193 13.78 16.34 -6.41
CA SER A 193 13.87 17.15 -7.62
C SER A 193 12.49 17.49 -8.18
N TYR A 194 11.62 18.09 -7.36
CA TYR A 194 10.31 18.60 -7.80
C TYR A 194 9.91 19.85 -7.01
N ALA A 195 9.12 20.74 -7.64
CA ALA A 195 8.65 21.96 -6.99
C ALA A 195 7.69 21.65 -5.83
N GLY A 196 7.92 22.26 -4.68
CA GLY A 196 7.10 22.06 -3.48
C GLY A 196 7.47 20.82 -2.64
N PHE A 197 8.67 20.27 -2.82
CA PHE A 197 9.25 19.30 -1.90
C PHE A 197 9.29 19.84 -0.46
N PRO A 198 8.92 19.04 0.57
CA PRO A 198 8.39 17.67 0.50
C PRO A 198 6.85 17.59 0.43
N TYR A 199 6.16 18.71 0.61
CA TYR A 199 4.70 18.77 0.80
C TYR A 199 3.90 18.22 -0.39
N VAL A 200 4.31 18.55 -1.61
CA VAL A 200 3.63 18.09 -2.82
C VAL A 200 3.73 16.56 -2.96
N GLY A 201 4.84 15.95 -2.54
CA GLY A 201 4.98 14.49 -2.52
C GLY A 201 4.01 13.84 -1.53
N VAL A 202 3.84 14.40 -0.33
CA VAL A 202 2.89 13.88 0.67
C VAL A 202 1.45 13.97 0.16
N ILE A 203 1.10 15.09 -0.48
CA ILE A 203 -0.23 15.27 -1.10
C ILE A 203 -0.43 14.27 -2.23
N ALA A 204 0.56 14.12 -3.11
CA ALA A 204 0.52 13.16 -4.21
C ALA A 204 0.31 11.73 -3.70
N MET A 205 1.01 11.34 -2.62
CA MET A 205 0.84 10.03 -2.00
C MET A 205 -0.59 9.82 -1.50
N CYS A 206 -1.18 10.80 -0.81
CA CYS A 206 -2.58 10.73 -0.38
C CYS A 206 -3.54 10.57 -1.58
N VAL A 207 -3.31 11.34 -2.65
CA VAL A 207 -4.12 11.29 -3.88
C VAL A 207 -4.00 9.93 -4.58
N VAL A 208 -2.86 9.26 -4.51
CA VAL A 208 -2.66 7.90 -5.06
C VAL A 208 -3.29 6.82 -4.16
N CYS A 209 -3.14 6.93 -2.85
CA CYS A 209 -3.67 5.96 -1.89
C CYS A 209 -5.21 5.97 -1.83
N MET A 210 -5.87 7.10 -2.10
CA MET A 210 -7.34 7.22 -2.18
C MET A 210 -8.00 6.27 -3.21
N PRO A 211 -7.71 6.36 -4.51
CA PRO A 211 -8.27 5.48 -5.53
C PRO A 211 -7.84 4.03 -5.32
N LEU A 212 -6.61 3.79 -4.85
CA LEU A 212 -6.12 2.45 -4.53
C LEU A 212 -6.93 1.84 -3.37
N SER A 213 -7.30 2.64 -2.37
CA SER A 213 -8.19 2.22 -1.29
C SER A 213 -9.64 2.00 -1.75
N SER A 214 -10.14 2.73 -2.76
CA SER A 214 -11.50 2.54 -3.26
C SER A 214 -11.63 1.42 -4.30
N ALA A 215 -10.62 1.22 -5.16
CA ALA A 215 -10.64 0.26 -6.26
C ALA A 215 -10.60 -1.20 -5.76
N MET A 216 -9.93 -1.45 -4.63
CA MET A 216 -9.75 -2.79 -4.05
C MET A 216 -11.04 -3.39 -3.46
N LEU A 217 -12.18 -2.69 -3.49
CA LEU A 217 -13.39 -3.09 -2.77
C LEU A 217 -14.68 -3.12 -3.60
N HIS A 218 -14.62 -2.82 -4.91
CA HIS A 218 -15.81 -2.73 -5.76
C HIS A 218 -16.54 -4.08 -6.01
N LYS A 219 -16.05 -5.20 -5.44
CA LYS A 219 -16.63 -6.54 -5.61
C LYS A 219 -17.13 -7.24 -4.34
N GLU A 220 -16.89 -6.72 -3.14
CA GLU A 220 -17.32 -7.43 -1.92
C GLU A 220 -18.81 -7.20 -1.57
N VAL A 221 -19.39 -6.07 -1.99
CA VAL A 221 -20.77 -5.70 -1.61
C VAL A 221 -21.84 -6.42 -2.43
N SER A 222 -21.58 -6.80 -3.69
CA SER A 222 -22.58 -7.52 -4.49
C SER A 222 -22.75 -9.00 -4.09
N LEU A 223 -22.08 -9.47 -3.03
CA LEU A 223 -22.02 -10.89 -2.67
C LEU A 223 -22.54 -11.20 -1.26
N ASN A 224 -22.79 -10.17 -0.45
CA ASN A 224 -23.42 -10.30 0.87
C ASN A 224 -24.91 -9.90 0.85
N GLN A 225 -25.44 -9.46 -0.29
CA GLN A 225 -26.88 -9.24 -0.45
C GLN A 225 -27.62 -10.46 -1.06
N ASP A 226 -26.89 -11.48 -1.48
CA ASP A 226 -27.43 -12.72 -2.06
C ASP A 226 -27.29 -13.94 -1.11
N LYS A 227 -27.29 -13.72 0.22
CA LYS A 227 -27.39 -14.80 1.22
C LYS A 227 -28.32 -14.43 2.36
#